data_AF-S5GDL8-F1
#
_entry.id   AF-S5GDL8-F1
#
_cell.length_a   1.000
_cell.length_b   1.000
_cell.length_c   1.000
_cell.angle_alpha   90.00
_cell.angle_beta   90.00
_cell.angle_gamma   90.00
#
_symmetry.space_group_name_H-M   'P 1'
#
loop_
_entity.id
_entity.type
_entity.pdbx_description
1 polymer ?
#
loop_
_entity_poly.entity_id
_entity_poly.type
_entity_poly.pdbx_seq_one_letter_code
_entity_poly.pdbx_strand_id
1 'polypeptide(L)'
;FDEEGEEAKEFKEMIKELLVGQGASNIGDLVPAIGWLDPMGVKKRMLGLNRRFDRMVSKLLVEHAETAGERQGNPDLLDLVVGSELTGEDGEGLCEDNIKGFISDLFVAGTDTSAIVIEWAMAEMLKNPSILQRAQQET
;
A
#
# COMPACT_ATOMS: atom_id res chain seq x y z
N PHE A 1 -18.91 10.62 6.02
CA PHE A 1 -18.94 11.01 4.60
C PHE A 1 -17.78 11.93 4.22
N ASP A 2 -17.39 12.92 5.02
CA ASP A 2 -16.23 13.79 4.70
C ASP A 2 -14.87 13.15 5.12
N GLU A 3 -14.83 12.48 6.28
CA GLU A 3 -13.58 11.88 6.81
C GLU A 3 -13.05 10.70 5.96
N GLU A 4 -13.89 9.74 5.59
CA GLU A 4 -13.50 8.63 4.69
C GLU A 4 -12.98 9.12 3.33
N GLY A 5 -13.51 10.25 2.85
CA GLY A 5 -13.08 10.86 1.59
C GLY A 5 -11.70 11.52 1.68
N GLU A 6 -11.42 12.20 2.80
CA GLU A 6 -10.10 12.81 3.04
C GLU A 6 -9.02 11.76 3.29
N GLU A 7 -9.31 10.67 4.01
CA GLU A 7 -8.36 9.56 4.21
C GLU A 7 -8.01 8.87 2.89
N ALA A 8 -9.01 8.57 2.06
CA ALA A 8 -8.78 7.98 0.74
C ALA A 8 -7.93 8.90 -0.16
N LYS A 9 -8.13 10.21 -0.05
CA LYS A 9 -7.35 11.21 -0.79
C LYS A 9 -5.91 11.29 -0.27
N GLU A 10 -5.70 11.29 1.04
CA GLU A 10 -4.36 11.24 1.64
C GLU A 10 -3.62 9.98 1.21
N PHE A 11 -4.28 8.82 1.26
CA PHE A 11 -3.72 7.55 0.78
C PHE A 11 -3.32 7.63 -0.70
N LYS A 12 -4.19 8.18 -1.55
CA LYS A 12 -3.89 8.37 -2.98
C LYS A 12 -2.70 9.30 -3.21
N GLU A 13 -2.57 10.35 -2.42
CA GLU A 13 -1.40 11.26 -2.48
C GLU A 13 -0.11 10.54 -2.06
N MET A 14 -0.16 9.72 -1.00
CA MET A 14 0.96 8.90 -0.56
C MET A 14 1.41 7.90 -1.64
N ILE A 15 0.48 7.20 -2.28
CA ILE A 15 0.78 6.25 -3.37
C ILE A 15 1.45 6.96 -4.56
N LYS A 16 0.93 8.12 -4.98
CA LYS A 16 1.55 8.91 -6.05
C LYS A 16 2.97 9.34 -5.69
N GLU A 17 3.17 9.79 -4.46
CA GLU A 17 4.48 10.21 -3.97
C GLU A 17 5.47 9.04 -3.91
N LEU A 18 5.00 7.86 -3.51
CA LEU A 18 5.79 6.62 -3.53
C LEU A 18 6.25 6.29 -4.95
N LEU A 19 5.33 6.25 -5.90
CA LEU A 19 5.61 5.91 -7.30
C LEU A 19 6.63 6.88 -7.92
N VAL A 20 6.46 8.18 -7.65
CA VAL A 20 7.40 9.21 -8.12
C VAL A 20 8.80 8.97 -7.56
N GLY A 21 8.92 8.63 -6.28
CA GLY A 21 10.23 8.43 -5.70
C GLY A 21 10.84 7.04 -5.96
N GLN A 22 10.05 6.01 -6.25
CA GLN A 22 10.57 4.74 -6.80
C GLN A 22 11.14 4.93 -8.22
N GLY A 23 10.54 5.81 -9.02
CA GLY A 23 11.03 6.17 -10.35
C GLY A 23 12.17 7.20 -10.35
N ALA A 24 12.47 7.84 -9.23
CA ALA A 24 13.50 8.86 -9.13
C ALA A 24 14.90 8.22 -9.05
N SER A 25 15.77 8.49 -10.01
CA SER A 25 17.17 8.08 -9.92
C SER A 25 17.89 8.88 -8.84
N ASN A 26 18.22 8.26 -7.71
CA ASN A 26 19.02 8.90 -6.68
C ASN A 26 20.51 8.81 -7.04
N ILE A 27 21.16 9.96 -7.28
CA ILE A 27 22.61 10.01 -7.53
C ILE A 27 23.39 9.40 -6.35
N GLY A 28 22.85 9.46 -5.12
CA GLY A 28 23.44 8.82 -3.96
C GLY A 28 23.52 7.29 -4.05
N ASP A 29 22.62 6.65 -4.80
CA ASP A 29 22.62 5.19 -5.02
C ASP A 29 23.66 4.79 -6.07
N LEU A 30 23.98 5.71 -7.00
CA LEU A 30 25.01 5.52 -8.03
C LEU A 30 26.41 5.90 -7.53
N VAL A 31 26.51 6.87 -6.63
CA VAL A 31 27.76 7.37 -6.05
C VAL A 31 27.65 7.40 -4.52
N PRO A 32 27.94 6.27 -3.85
CA PRO A 32 27.77 6.13 -2.40
C PRO A 32 28.51 7.19 -1.57
N ALA A 33 29.64 7.72 -2.07
CA ALA A 33 30.46 8.73 -1.38
C ALA A 33 29.72 10.05 -1.10
N ILE A 34 28.67 10.38 -1.86
CA ILE A 34 27.84 11.60 -1.67
C ILE A 34 26.41 11.28 -1.25
N GLY A 35 26.07 10.01 -1.01
CA GLY A 35 24.71 9.59 -0.66
C GLY A 35 24.20 10.15 0.67
N TRP A 36 25.09 10.49 1.61
CA TRP A 36 24.72 11.13 2.87
C TRP A 36 24.18 12.56 2.70
N LEU A 37 24.54 13.22 1.60
CA LEU A 37 24.19 14.61 1.32
C LEU A 37 22.74 14.75 0.83
N ASP A 38 22.11 13.64 0.42
CA ASP A 38 20.75 13.57 -0.15
C ASP A 38 20.49 14.72 -1.14
N PRO A 39 21.31 14.88 -2.19
CA PRO A 39 21.31 16.09 -3.02
C PRO A 39 19.99 16.32 -3.76
N MET A 40 19.19 15.27 -3.95
CA MET A 40 17.84 15.34 -4.56
C MET A 40 16.71 15.29 -3.52
N GLY A 41 17.03 15.19 -2.22
CA GLY A 41 16.03 15.12 -1.14
C GLY A 41 15.17 13.85 -1.13
N VAL A 42 15.52 12.83 -1.93
CA VAL A 42 14.74 11.61 -2.11
C VAL A 42 14.67 10.84 -0.80
N LYS A 43 15.79 10.73 -0.06
CA LYS A 43 15.81 10.02 1.22
C LYS A 43 14.94 10.72 2.25
N LYS A 44 15.05 12.05 2.38
CA LYS A 44 14.22 12.84 3.29
C LYS A 44 12.73 12.70 2.95
N ARG A 45 12.38 12.74 1.66
CA ARG A 45 11.01 12.58 1.17
C ARG A 45 10.46 11.21 1.50
N MET A 46 11.22 10.15 1.23
CA MET A 46 10.85 8.76 1.54
C MET A 46 10.67 8.50 3.03
N LEU A 47 11.54 9.07 3.88
CA LEU A 47 11.36 8.99 5.33
C LEU A 47 10.08 9.71 5.80
N GLY A 48 9.75 10.85 5.19
CA GLY A 48 8.49 11.56 5.47
C GLY A 48 7.25 10.79 5.01
N LEU A 49 7.36 10.08 3.89
CA LEU A 49 6.32 9.21 3.37
C LEU A 49 6.11 7.97 4.26
N ASN A 50 7.18 7.28 4.64
CA ASN A 50 7.12 6.14 5.57
C ASN A 50 6.45 6.52 6.89
N ARG A 51 6.74 7.70 7.44
CA ARG A 51 6.06 8.19 8.67
C ARG A 51 4.57 8.42 8.49
N ARG A 52 4.09 8.75 7.29
CA ARG A 52 2.65 8.91 7.04
C ARG A 52 1.97 7.56 6.91
N PHE A 53 2.57 6.61 6.17
CA PHE A 53 2.10 5.23 6.11
C PHE A 53 2.03 4.60 7.50
N ASP A 54 3.09 4.73 8.30
CA ASP A 54 3.14 4.23 9.68
C ASP A 54 1.98 4.77 10.53
N ARG A 55 1.69 6.07 10.48
CA ARG A 55 0.56 6.67 11.19
C ARG A 55 -0.79 6.14 10.71
N MET A 56 -0.97 6.05 9.40
CA MET A 56 -2.21 5.55 8.79
C MET A 56 -2.47 4.09 9.19
N VAL A 57 -1.47 3.22 9.06
CA VAL A 57 -1.61 1.80 9.44
C VAL A 57 -1.77 1.64 10.94
N SER A 58 -1.08 2.44 11.75
CA SER A 58 -1.29 2.44 13.22
C SER A 58 -2.73 2.80 13.58
N LYS A 59 -3.31 3.82 12.93
CA LYS A 59 -4.71 4.20 13.11
C LYS A 59 -5.65 3.06 12.69
N LEU A 60 -5.41 2.46 11.52
CA LEU A 60 -6.17 1.31 11.02
C LEU A 60 -6.15 0.15 12.01
N LEU A 61 -4.99 -0.19 12.58
CA LEU A 61 -4.87 -1.29 13.56
C LEU A 61 -5.65 -1.00 14.85
N VAL A 62 -5.67 0.25 15.32
CA VAL A 62 -6.45 0.65 16.50
C VAL A 62 -7.95 0.52 16.22
N GLU A 63 -8.44 1.10 15.12
CA GLU A 63 -9.86 1.02 14.72
C GLU A 63 -10.30 -0.43 14.48
N HIS A 64 -9.39 -1.22 13.89
CA HIS A 64 -9.58 -2.65 13.69
C HIS A 64 -9.73 -3.36 15.04
N ALA A 65 -8.86 -3.12 16.01
CA ALA A 65 -8.96 -3.72 17.34
C ALA A 65 -10.26 -3.33 18.07
N GLU A 66 -10.69 -2.07 17.96
CA GLU A 66 -11.93 -1.59 18.57
C GLU A 66 -13.19 -2.27 18.00
N THR A 67 -13.16 -2.62 16.72
CA THR A 67 -14.27 -3.27 15.99
C THR A 67 -14.19 -4.80 15.99
N ALA A 68 -13.20 -5.40 16.67
CA ALA A 68 -13.00 -6.85 16.71
C ALA A 68 -14.22 -7.64 17.23
N GLY A 69 -15.02 -7.03 18.13
CA GLY A 69 -16.25 -7.63 18.63
C GLY A 69 -17.33 -7.83 17.56
N GLU A 70 -17.32 -7.00 16.50
CA GLU A 70 -18.30 -7.04 15.41
C GLU A 70 -17.98 -8.13 14.37
N ARG A 71 -16.73 -8.60 14.32
CA ARG A 71 -16.24 -9.61 13.37
C ARG A 71 -16.20 -11.03 13.94
N GLN A 72 -16.80 -11.27 15.11
CA GLN A 72 -16.81 -12.60 15.73
C GLN A 72 -17.43 -13.65 14.78
N GLY A 73 -16.59 -14.60 14.32
CA GLY A 73 -16.98 -15.68 13.41
C GLY A 73 -16.69 -15.43 11.92
N ASN A 74 -16.22 -14.24 11.54
CA ASN A 74 -15.79 -13.93 10.17
C ASN A 74 -14.50 -13.07 10.20
N PRO A 75 -13.35 -13.66 10.56
CA PRO A 75 -12.09 -12.94 10.64
C PRO A 75 -11.62 -12.50 9.25
N ASP A 76 -11.03 -11.31 9.17
CA ASP A 76 -10.39 -10.82 7.96
C ASP A 76 -8.86 -10.97 8.00
N LEU A 77 -8.20 -10.49 6.96
CA LEU A 77 -6.74 -10.59 6.82
C LEU A 77 -5.99 -9.90 7.96
N LEU A 78 -6.47 -8.78 8.48
CA LEU A 78 -5.82 -8.08 9.59
C LEU A 78 -5.93 -8.90 10.88
N ASP A 79 -7.08 -9.55 11.12
CA ASP A 79 -7.25 -10.47 12.24
C ASP A 79 -6.24 -11.64 12.19
N LEU A 80 -5.96 -12.16 10.98
CA LEU A 80 -4.99 -13.24 10.79
C LEU A 80 -3.54 -12.79 11.00
N VAL A 81 -3.18 -11.61 10.46
CA VAL A 81 -1.81 -11.08 10.55
C VAL A 81 -1.49 -10.66 11.99
N VAL A 82 -2.40 -9.97 12.67
CA VAL A 82 -2.23 -9.60 14.10
C VAL A 82 -2.31 -10.84 14.98
N GLY A 83 -3.14 -11.83 14.67
CA GLY A 83 -3.17 -13.10 15.40
C GLY A 83 -1.86 -13.90 15.33
N SER A 84 -1.06 -13.71 14.26
CA SER A 84 0.25 -14.37 14.09
C SER A 84 1.37 -13.77 14.95
N GLU A 85 1.14 -12.61 15.57
CA GLU A 85 2.04 -11.96 16.53
C GLU A 85 2.23 -12.79 17.81
N LEU A 86 1.32 -13.73 18.09
CA LEU A 86 1.19 -14.42 19.39
C LEU A 86 1.63 -15.90 19.39
N THR A 87 2.02 -16.48 18.25
CA THR A 87 2.23 -17.95 18.13
C THR A 87 3.64 -18.39 17.70
N GLY A 88 4.63 -17.50 17.75
CA GLY A 88 6.03 -17.90 17.58
C GLY A 88 6.54 -18.64 18.84
N GLU A 89 6.39 -19.97 18.90
CA GLU A 89 6.92 -20.81 19.99
C GLU A 89 8.44 -20.66 20.18
N ASP A 90 9.15 -20.14 19.15
CA ASP A 90 10.62 -20.06 19.09
C ASP A 90 11.17 -18.62 19.18
N GLY A 91 10.33 -17.61 19.44
CA GLY A 91 10.75 -16.20 19.48
C GLY A 91 10.87 -15.52 18.11
N GLU A 92 10.40 -16.17 17.04
CA GLU A 92 10.32 -15.64 15.67
C GLU A 92 8.94 -15.02 15.34
N GLY A 93 8.25 -14.46 16.35
CA GLY A 93 6.99 -13.74 16.12
C GLY A 93 7.20 -12.49 15.26
N LEU A 94 6.20 -12.12 14.46
CA LEU A 94 6.20 -10.81 13.81
C LEU A 94 6.16 -9.73 14.88
N CYS A 95 6.96 -8.68 14.74
CA CYS A 95 6.81 -7.47 15.54
C CYS A 95 5.79 -6.55 14.85
N GLU A 96 5.15 -5.67 15.62
CA GLU A 96 4.28 -4.60 15.13
C GLU A 96 4.85 -3.87 13.90
N ASP A 97 6.16 -3.58 13.87
CA ASP A 97 6.84 -2.97 12.72
C ASP A 97 6.79 -3.85 11.45
N ASN A 98 6.90 -5.17 11.60
CA ASN A 98 6.77 -6.11 10.49
C ASN A 98 5.34 -6.17 9.97
N ILE A 99 4.35 -6.13 10.86
CA ILE A 99 2.93 -6.10 10.49
C ILE A 99 2.62 -4.82 9.72
N LYS A 100 3.06 -3.67 10.23
CA LYS A 100 2.87 -2.37 9.57
C LYS A 100 3.55 -2.33 8.21
N GLY A 101 4.76 -2.87 8.11
CA GLY A 101 5.47 -3.03 6.84
C GLY A 101 4.70 -3.89 5.85
N PHE A 102 4.25 -5.08 6.27
CA PHE A 102 3.48 -6.00 5.44
C PHE A 102 2.18 -5.38 4.91
N ILE A 103 1.42 -4.71 5.78
CA ILE A 103 0.17 -4.03 5.39
C ILE A 103 0.46 -2.92 4.39
N SER A 104 1.51 -2.13 4.62
CA SER A 104 1.93 -1.05 3.71
C SER A 104 2.31 -1.61 2.34
N ASP A 105 3.11 -2.68 2.29
CA ASP A 105 3.52 -3.34 1.05
C ASP A 105 2.32 -3.91 0.28
N LEU A 106 1.36 -4.53 0.98
CA LEU A 106 0.14 -5.07 0.37
C LEU A 106 -0.67 -3.97 -0.32
N PHE A 107 -0.86 -2.83 0.35
CA PHE A 107 -1.63 -1.70 -0.20
C PHE A 107 -0.96 -1.09 -1.42
N VAL A 108 0.37 -0.90 -1.36
CA VAL A 108 1.15 -0.35 -2.46
C VAL A 108 1.11 -1.28 -3.67
N ALA A 109 1.49 -2.54 -3.47
CA ALA A 109 1.60 -3.51 -4.54
C ALA A 109 0.24 -3.85 -5.15
N GLY A 110 -0.80 -3.97 -4.33
CA GLY A 110 -2.15 -4.35 -4.77
C GLY A 110 -2.86 -3.25 -5.58
N THR A 111 -2.63 -1.98 -5.26
CA THR A 111 -3.35 -0.86 -5.89
C THR A 111 -2.78 -0.54 -7.27
N ASP A 112 -1.48 -0.26 -7.36
CA ASP A 112 -0.85 0.26 -8.58
C ASP A 112 -0.85 -0.80 -9.70
N THR A 113 -0.47 -2.03 -9.37
CA THR A 113 -0.36 -3.11 -10.37
C THR A 113 -1.72 -3.51 -10.94
N SER A 114 -2.75 -3.66 -10.09
CA SER A 114 -4.10 -4.00 -10.53
C SER A 114 -4.71 -2.88 -11.37
N ALA A 115 -4.52 -1.62 -10.98
CA ALA A 115 -4.98 -0.47 -11.75
C ALA A 115 -4.36 -0.44 -13.15
N ILE A 116 -3.04 -0.64 -13.25
CA ILE A 116 -2.32 -0.72 -14.53
C ILE A 116 -2.88 -1.84 -15.41
N VAL A 117 -3.12 -3.03 -14.86
CA VAL A 117 -3.68 -4.16 -15.63
C VAL A 117 -5.08 -3.82 -16.16
N ILE A 118 -5.92 -3.21 -15.33
CA ILE A 118 -7.28 -2.79 -15.72
C ILE A 118 -7.21 -1.72 -16.81
N GLU A 119 -6.33 -0.72 -16.68
CA GLU A 119 -6.12 0.32 -17.68
C GLU A 119 -5.69 -0.27 -19.04
N TRP A 120 -4.75 -1.23 -19.03
CA TRP A 120 -4.34 -1.93 -20.25
C TRP A 120 -5.46 -2.77 -20.84
N ALA A 121 -6.22 -3.49 -20.01
CA ALA A 121 -7.35 -4.27 -20.47
C ALA A 121 -8.41 -3.38 -21.14
N MET A 122 -8.74 -2.23 -20.54
CA MET A 122 -9.65 -1.25 -21.15
C MET A 122 -9.10 -0.66 -22.44
N ALA A 123 -7.81 -0.29 -22.47
CA ALA A 123 -7.16 0.23 -23.67
C ALA A 123 -7.19 -0.79 -24.82
N GLU A 124 -6.99 -2.07 -24.53
CA GLU A 124 -7.03 -3.15 -25.52
C GLU A 124 -8.46 -3.44 -26.00
N MET A 125 -9.45 -3.38 -25.11
CA MET A 125 -10.87 -3.49 -25.47
C MET A 125 -11.31 -2.35 -26.39
N LEU A 126 -10.89 -1.12 -26.12
CA LEU A 126 -11.19 0.04 -26.98
C LEU A 126 -10.57 -0.08 -28.37
N LYS A 127 -9.40 -0.72 -28.49
CA LYS A 127 -8.76 -1.01 -29.78
C LYS A 127 -9.42 -2.17 -30.54
N ASN A 128 -10.10 -3.08 -29.84
CA ASN A 128 -10.74 -4.25 -30.41
C ASN A 128 -12.26 -4.25 -30.16
N PRO A 129 -13.06 -3.55 -30.99
CA PRO A 129 -14.51 -3.40 -30.78
C PRO A 129 -15.28 -4.72 -30.66
N SER A 130 -14.79 -5.81 -31.27
CA SER A 130 -15.38 -7.14 -31.17
C SER A 130 -15.27 -7.75 -29.77
N ILE A 131 -14.14 -7.53 -29.08
CA ILE A 131 -13.93 -7.99 -27.69
C ILE A 131 -14.81 -7.15 -26.75
N LEU A 132 -14.84 -5.83 -26.96
CA LEU A 132 -15.67 -4.93 -26.16
C LEU A 132 -17.17 -5.26 -26.26
N GLN A 133 -17.67 -5.51 -27.48
CA GLN A 133 -19.07 -5.90 -27.69
C GLN A 133 -19.42 -7.23 -27.01
N ARG A 134 -18.52 -8.21 -27.04
CA ARG A 134 -18.72 -9.49 -26.34
C ARG A 134 -18.77 -9.31 -24.82
N ALA A 135 -17.81 -8.57 -24.25
CA ALA A 135 -17.79 -8.30 -22.82
C ALA A 135 -19.09 -7.60 -22.33
N GLN A 136 -19.62 -6.66 -23.11
CA GLN A 136 -20.88 -5.97 -22.82
C GLN A 136 -22.11 -6.87 -22.95
N GLN A 137 -22.08 -7.93 -23.75
CA GLN A 137 -23.18 -8.87 -23.92
C GLN A 137 -23.19 -9.98 -22.85
N GLU A 138 -22.04 -10.23 -22.21
CA GLU A 138 -21.89 -11.19 -21.12
C GLU A 138 -22.34 -10.62 -19.75
N THR A 139 -22.63 -9.32 -19.68
CA THR A 139 -23.04 -8.59 -18.47
C THR A 139 -24.51 -8.19 -18.56
#